data_AF-A0A350X846-F1
#
_entry.id   AF-A0A350X846-F1
#
_cell.length_a   1.000
_cell.length_b   1.000
_cell.length_c   1.000
_cell.angle_alpha   90.00
_cell.angle_beta   90.00
_cell.angle_gamma   90.00
#
_symmetry.space_group_name_H-M   'P 1'
#
loop_
_entity.id
_entity.type
_entity.pdbx_description
1 polymer ?
#
loop_
_entity_poly.entity_id
_entity_poly.type
_entity_poly.pdbx_seq_one_letter_code
_entity_poly.pdbx_strand_id
1 'polypeptide(L)'
;MSQTKIENLIPEQEALIPVYREKWRQIALSSKPIDREKAAEAIKSAYIAIGYKQPRILFFDSPSAAIETIVHNSDLKRERGNKLGSQLRRHLDIQLWSQLKSQLDSQLANQLETQLMSQLLLELMSQVGRHLVSQLGNQLDSQNPVIFGQVSRWTLYDMLVKKLGHKYIHYFDPEGWACRGSLFDFCIAVLNCDRDQNRWEQFQLLAKECGWIFPYENTCLVCDRPIKLSFDSEHRLHAEGDFAIQFADGFSMYANHGQGVWLPKKYGKLHPKQWRSQWLLEEDNAEVRRVLIQGIGYERICQELQAIELDNWQEYSLLKINVDVDEEPIYLLKMTCPSTDHIHVLRVPPDLTSAREAIRWVNWGIDPEEFSVQT
;
A
#
# COMPACT_ATOMS: atom_id res chain seq x y z
N MET A 1 27.71 18.14 31.70
CA MET A 1 28.59 18.39 30.54
C MET A 1 27.76 18.10 29.30
N SER A 2 27.69 19.02 28.34
CA SER A 2 26.98 18.79 27.07
C SER A 2 27.69 17.67 26.32
N GLN A 3 27.02 16.53 26.12
CA GLN A 3 27.51 15.46 25.25
C GLN A 3 27.68 16.07 23.84
N THR A 4 28.86 15.91 23.24
CA THR A 4 29.10 16.37 21.87
C THR A 4 28.13 15.66 20.94
N LYS A 5 27.40 16.43 20.13
CA LYS A 5 26.41 15.88 19.21
C LYS A 5 27.09 15.13 18.06
N ILE A 6 26.41 14.11 17.55
CA ILE A 6 26.84 13.42 16.33
C ILE A 6 26.45 14.29 15.14
N GLU A 7 27.44 14.75 14.39
CA GLU A 7 27.23 15.70 13.29
C GLU A 7 27.08 15.02 11.93
N ASN A 8 27.81 13.93 11.68
CA ASN A 8 27.84 13.25 10.38
C ASN A 8 27.93 11.73 10.55
N LEU A 9 27.46 11.00 9.54
CA LEU A 9 27.70 9.56 9.41
C LEU A 9 29.05 9.29 8.79
N ILE A 10 29.72 8.22 9.24
CA ILE A 10 30.82 7.63 8.45
C ILE A 10 30.24 6.72 7.35
N PRO A 11 30.99 6.48 6.25
CA PRO A 11 30.50 5.68 5.12
C PRO A 11 29.95 4.31 5.51
N GLU A 12 30.56 3.66 6.49
CA GLU A 12 30.13 2.35 7.00
C GLU A 12 28.76 2.42 7.69
N GLN A 13 28.46 3.53 8.39
CA GLN A 13 27.16 3.74 9.02
C GLN A 13 26.10 4.07 7.98
N GLU A 14 26.41 4.91 6.99
CA GLU A 14 25.48 5.27 5.92
C GLU A 14 25.10 4.04 5.08
N ALA A 15 26.04 3.13 4.81
CA ALA A 15 25.79 1.87 4.12
C ALA A 15 24.79 0.95 4.85
N LEU A 16 24.57 1.13 6.16
CA LEU A 16 23.63 0.34 6.95
C LEU A 16 22.18 0.85 6.88
N ILE A 17 21.94 2.06 6.37
CA ILE A 17 20.59 2.62 6.23
C ILE A 17 19.62 1.70 5.48
N PRO A 18 19.95 1.16 4.28
CA PRO A 18 19.08 0.20 3.59
C PRO A 18 18.86 -1.09 4.39
N VAL A 19 19.87 -1.56 5.15
CA VAL A 19 19.77 -2.77 5.97
C VAL A 19 18.74 -2.61 7.09
N TYR A 20 18.74 -1.46 7.78
CA TYR A 20 17.76 -1.19 8.84
C TYR A 20 16.36 -0.91 8.29
N ARG A 21 16.24 -0.30 7.10
CA ARG A 21 14.94 -0.21 6.43
C ARG A 21 14.37 -1.59 6.12
N GLU A 22 15.16 -2.46 5.50
CA GLU A 22 14.70 -3.80 5.13
C GLU A 22 14.36 -4.65 6.36
N LYS A 23 15.17 -4.56 7.43
CA LYS A 23 14.87 -5.21 8.72
C LYS A 23 13.48 -4.86 9.24
N TRP A 24 13.12 -3.58 9.25
CA TRP A 24 11.83 -3.14 9.79
C TRP A 24 10.69 -3.30 8.78
N ARG A 25 10.97 -3.25 7.48
CA ARG A 25 10.03 -3.65 6.42
C ARG A 25 9.58 -5.10 6.61
N GLN A 26 10.50 -6.03 6.86
CA GLN A 26 10.17 -7.43 7.13
C GLN A 26 9.33 -7.62 8.40
N ILE A 27 9.52 -6.77 9.42
CA ILE A 27 8.67 -6.78 10.62
C ILE A 27 7.25 -6.33 10.27
N ALA A 28 7.08 -5.24 9.52
CA ALA A 28 5.76 -4.75 9.10
C ALA A 28 5.02 -5.73 8.19
N LEU A 29 5.73 -6.39 7.28
CA LEU A 29 5.17 -7.29 6.26
C LEU A 29 5.15 -8.76 6.68
N SER A 30 5.41 -9.06 7.96
CA SER A 30 5.36 -10.42 8.47
C SER A 30 3.96 -11.00 8.31
N SER A 31 3.85 -12.20 7.73
CA SER A 31 2.61 -12.98 7.67
C SER A 31 2.52 -14.07 8.74
N LYS A 32 3.44 -14.04 9.71
CA LYS A 32 3.41 -14.97 10.85
C LYS A 32 2.32 -14.55 11.83
N PRO A 33 1.44 -15.47 12.27
CA PRO A 33 0.45 -15.20 13.29
C PRO A 33 1.09 -14.59 14.54
N ILE A 34 0.38 -13.67 15.19
CA ILE A 34 0.83 -13.10 16.46
C ILE A 34 0.86 -14.17 17.56
N ASP A 35 1.85 -14.08 18.43
CA ASP A 35 1.84 -14.80 19.70
C ASP A 35 0.91 -14.03 20.65
N ARG A 36 -0.32 -14.54 20.84
CA ARG A 36 -1.35 -13.84 21.63
C ARG A 36 -0.93 -13.62 23.09
N GLU A 37 -0.13 -14.51 23.67
CA GLU A 37 0.35 -14.35 25.04
C GLU A 37 1.36 -13.19 25.12
N LYS A 38 2.36 -13.19 24.24
CA LYS A 38 3.36 -12.10 24.18
C LYS A 38 2.76 -10.76 23.81
N ALA A 39 1.83 -10.74 22.85
CA ALA A 39 1.09 -9.54 22.48
C ALA A 39 0.32 -8.99 23.68
N ALA A 40 -0.32 -9.87 24.46
CA ALA A 40 -1.05 -9.47 25.65
C ALA A 40 -0.13 -8.88 26.73
N GLU A 41 1.02 -9.51 26.98
CA GLU A 41 2.02 -9.02 27.92
C GLU A 41 2.59 -7.65 27.50
N ALA A 42 2.94 -7.50 26.23
CA ALA A 42 3.45 -6.26 25.66
C ALA A 42 2.46 -5.09 25.86
N ILE A 43 1.19 -5.33 25.57
CA ILE A 43 0.12 -4.32 25.72
C ILE A 43 -0.08 -3.96 27.18
N LYS A 44 -0.19 -4.96 28.07
CA LYS A 44 -0.35 -4.72 29.51
C LYS A 44 0.81 -3.92 30.09
N SER A 45 2.04 -4.24 29.70
CA SER A 45 3.25 -3.50 30.08
C SER A 45 3.20 -2.04 29.61
N ALA A 46 2.80 -1.81 28.36
CA ALA A 46 2.69 -0.47 27.81
C ALA A 46 1.65 0.40 28.54
N TYR A 47 0.51 -0.18 28.94
CA TYR A 47 -0.52 0.53 29.72
C TYR A 47 -0.01 0.89 31.13
N ILE A 48 0.65 -0.04 31.81
CA ILE A 48 1.23 0.20 33.14
C ILE A 48 2.26 1.32 33.11
N ALA A 49 3.12 1.35 32.08
CA ALA A 49 4.16 2.37 31.96
C ALA A 49 3.63 3.80 31.80
N ILE A 50 2.40 3.98 31.34
CA ILE A 50 1.74 5.29 31.27
C ILE A 50 0.75 5.52 32.43
N GLY A 51 0.76 4.67 33.46
CA GLY A 51 -0.04 4.82 34.67
C GLY A 51 -1.49 4.32 34.55
N TYR A 52 -1.79 3.47 33.56
CA TYR A 52 -3.12 2.89 33.36
C TYR A 52 -3.22 1.47 33.92
N LYS A 53 -4.44 1.03 34.21
CA LYS A 53 -4.72 -0.36 34.56
C LYS A 53 -4.52 -1.25 33.33
N GLN A 54 -4.24 -2.53 33.57
CA GLN A 54 -4.20 -3.52 32.49
C GLN A 54 -5.57 -3.59 31.80
N PRO A 55 -5.61 -3.51 30.46
CA PRO A 55 -6.87 -3.58 29.73
C PRO A 55 -7.33 -5.03 29.59
N ARG A 56 -8.63 -5.21 29.35
CA ARG A 56 -9.16 -6.42 28.71
C ARG A 56 -8.68 -6.44 27.26
N ILE A 57 -8.09 -7.55 26.82
CA ILE A 57 -7.56 -7.67 25.46
C ILE A 57 -8.53 -8.50 24.62
N LEU A 58 -8.90 -7.96 23.45
CA LEU A 58 -9.75 -8.60 22.47
C LEU A 58 -8.91 -8.87 21.20
N PHE A 59 -8.83 -10.13 20.80
CA PHE A 59 -8.12 -10.54 19.59
C PHE A 59 -9.07 -10.67 18.41
N PHE A 60 -8.64 -10.16 17.26
CA PHE A 60 -9.36 -10.22 15.99
C PHE A 60 -8.44 -10.80 14.92
N ASP A 61 -9.01 -11.53 13.98
CA ASP A 61 -8.24 -12.14 12.90
C ASP A 61 -7.95 -11.14 11.76
N SER A 62 -8.65 -10.00 11.71
CA SER A 62 -8.38 -8.91 10.76
C SER A 62 -8.72 -7.52 11.33
N PRO A 63 -8.13 -6.44 10.75
CA PRO A 63 -8.54 -5.06 11.03
C PRO A 63 -10.00 -4.76 10.68
N SER A 64 -10.56 -5.44 9.67
CA SER A 64 -11.96 -5.25 9.25
C SER A 64 -12.91 -5.66 10.36
N ALA A 65 -12.72 -6.84 10.96
CA ALA A 65 -13.54 -7.33 12.08
C ALA A 65 -13.41 -6.46 13.33
N ALA A 66 -12.21 -5.97 13.63
CA ALA A 66 -11.99 -5.04 14.74
C ALA A 66 -12.73 -3.71 14.53
N ILE A 67 -12.63 -3.14 13.33
CA ILE A 67 -13.33 -1.90 12.95
C ILE A 67 -14.85 -2.07 13.00
N GLU A 68 -15.38 -3.19 12.51
CA GLU A 68 -16.81 -3.49 12.60
C GLU A 68 -17.28 -3.53 14.06
N THR A 69 -16.51 -4.17 14.94
CA THR A 69 -16.80 -4.20 16.38
C THR A 69 -16.80 -2.80 16.97
N ILE A 70 -15.79 -1.98 16.66
CA ILE A 70 -15.69 -0.59 17.12
C ILE A 70 -16.92 0.23 16.69
N VAL A 71 -17.37 0.06 15.45
CA VAL A 71 -18.49 0.81 14.88
C VAL A 71 -19.82 0.45 15.54
N HIS A 72 -20.00 -0.81 15.96
CA HIS A 72 -21.28 -1.28 16.49
C HIS A 72 -21.33 -1.40 18.02
N ASN A 73 -20.19 -1.37 18.71
CA ASN A 73 -20.12 -1.51 20.17
C ASN A 73 -20.34 -0.17 20.89
N SER A 74 -21.44 -0.04 21.63
CA SER A 74 -21.78 1.18 22.37
C SER A 74 -20.86 1.47 23.56
N ASP A 75 -20.26 0.45 24.17
CA ASP A 75 -19.40 0.61 25.34
C ASP A 75 -18.04 1.20 24.92
N LEU A 76 -17.46 0.67 23.82
CA LEU A 76 -16.23 1.23 23.24
C LEU A 76 -16.39 2.70 22.83
N LYS A 77 -17.57 3.09 22.35
CA LYS A 77 -17.88 4.51 22.02
C LYS A 77 -17.86 5.42 23.24
N ARG A 78 -18.11 4.89 24.45
CA ARG A 78 -18.07 5.63 25.72
C ARG A 78 -16.66 5.69 26.32
N GLU A 79 -15.78 4.77 25.95
CA GLU A 79 -14.40 4.73 26.43
C GLU A 79 -13.51 5.83 25.80
N ARG A 80 -12.51 6.32 26.54
CA ARG A 80 -11.62 7.41 26.11
C ARG A 80 -10.41 6.94 25.30
N GLY A 81 -10.65 6.31 24.14
CA GLY A 81 -9.57 5.78 23.27
C GLY A 81 -8.49 6.79 22.88
N ASN A 82 -8.89 8.02 22.50
CA ASN A 82 -7.95 9.08 22.12
C ASN A 82 -6.92 9.42 23.21
N LYS A 83 -7.40 9.64 24.44
CA LYS A 83 -6.53 10.11 25.52
C LYS A 83 -5.43 9.09 25.79
N LEU A 84 -5.81 7.82 25.82
CA LEU A 84 -4.88 6.73 26.02
C LEU A 84 -3.92 6.57 24.83
N GLY A 85 -4.43 6.48 23.60
CA GLY A 85 -3.58 6.29 22.42
C GLY A 85 -2.58 7.44 22.21
N SER A 86 -2.97 8.69 22.49
CA SER A 86 -2.07 9.84 22.45
C SER A 86 -1.02 9.81 23.57
N GLN A 87 -1.34 9.27 24.76
CA GLN A 87 -0.36 9.04 25.83
C GLN A 87 0.63 7.92 25.47
N LEU A 88 0.15 6.82 24.89
CA LEU A 88 1.00 5.74 24.38
C LEU A 88 1.95 6.27 23.30
N ARG A 89 1.44 7.01 22.30
CA ARG A 89 2.28 7.63 21.27
C ARG A 89 3.28 8.61 21.85
N ARG A 90 2.86 9.43 22.82
CA ARG A 90 3.79 10.38 23.47
C ARG A 90 4.91 9.64 24.20
N HIS A 91 4.57 8.58 24.95
CA HIS A 91 5.53 7.79 25.69
C HIS A 91 6.47 7.01 24.76
N LEU A 92 5.94 6.27 23.79
CA LEU A 92 6.72 5.30 22.99
C LEU A 92 7.40 5.91 21.76
N ASP A 93 6.81 6.93 21.13
CA ASP A 93 7.35 7.59 19.94
C ASP A 93 8.00 8.93 20.32
N ILE A 94 7.20 9.90 20.78
CA ILE A 94 7.65 11.30 20.89
C ILE A 94 8.79 11.46 21.91
N GLN A 95 8.65 10.87 23.10
CA GLN A 95 9.67 10.97 24.15
C GLN A 95 10.94 10.19 23.80
N LEU A 96 10.82 8.99 23.23
CA LEU A 96 11.98 8.22 22.78
C LEU A 96 12.74 8.97 21.69
N TRP A 97 12.03 9.49 20.69
CA TRP A 97 12.65 10.27 19.63
C TRP A 97 13.31 11.53 20.15
N SER A 98 12.63 12.28 21.04
CA SER A 98 13.20 13.50 21.63
C SER A 98 14.53 13.23 22.35
N GLN A 99 14.65 12.08 23.03
CA GLN A 99 15.87 11.68 23.70
C GLN A 99 16.98 11.36 22.69
N LEU A 100 16.70 10.54 21.69
CA LEU A 100 17.67 10.18 20.65
C LEU A 100 18.12 11.40 19.86
N LYS A 101 17.17 12.22 19.38
CA LYS A 101 17.40 13.44 18.62
C LYS A 101 18.25 14.47 19.36
N SER A 102 18.18 14.51 20.70
CA SER A 102 18.99 15.47 21.49
C SER A 102 20.50 15.24 21.38
N GLN A 103 20.93 14.04 20.99
CA GLN A 103 22.33 13.64 20.80
C GLN A 103 22.81 13.85 19.36
N LEU A 104 21.92 14.25 18.45
CA LEU A 104 22.22 14.43 17.04
C LEU A 104 22.28 15.92 16.70
N ASP A 105 23.12 16.27 15.73
CA ASP A 105 22.98 17.52 15.03
C ASP A 105 21.62 17.57 14.30
N SER A 106 21.07 18.79 14.17
CA SER A 106 19.76 18.99 13.56
C SER A 106 19.69 18.56 12.10
N GLN A 107 20.77 18.75 11.33
CA GLN A 107 20.84 18.35 9.93
C GLN A 107 20.88 16.83 9.81
N LEU A 108 21.71 16.17 10.62
CA LEU A 108 21.78 14.71 10.66
C LEU A 108 20.45 14.09 11.09
N ALA A 109 19.80 14.63 12.12
CA ALA A 109 18.51 14.13 12.57
C ALA A 109 17.44 14.17 11.46
N ASN A 110 17.37 15.27 10.71
CA ASN A 110 16.45 15.40 9.58
C ASN A 110 16.82 14.45 8.43
N GLN A 111 18.12 14.29 8.13
CA GLN A 111 18.59 13.34 7.13
C GLN A 111 18.15 11.91 7.48
N LEU A 112 18.33 11.48 8.73
CA LEU A 112 17.92 10.16 9.18
C LEU A 112 16.40 9.97 9.15
N GLU A 113 15.61 10.96 9.58
CA GLU A 113 14.14 10.93 9.46
C GLU A 113 13.69 10.77 7.99
N THR A 114 14.36 11.43 7.06
CA THR A 114 14.07 11.27 5.64
C THR A 114 14.46 9.90 5.13
N GLN A 115 15.72 9.49 5.33
CA GLN A 115 16.27 8.30 4.71
C GLN A 115 15.76 6.98 5.32
N LEU A 116 15.52 6.93 6.63
CA LEU A 116 15.08 5.71 7.32
C LEU A 116 13.55 5.62 7.45
N MET A 117 12.90 6.71 7.86
CA MET A 117 11.47 6.70 8.20
C MET A 117 10.61 7.09 6.99
N SER A 118 10.90 8.23 6.36
CA SER A 118 10.02 8.77 5.30
C SER A 118 10.06 7.94 4.02
N GLN A 119 11.25 7.49 3.60
CA GLN A 119 11.37 6.60 2.44
C GLN A 119 10.72 5.23 2.70
N LEU A 120 10.92 4.64 3.88
CA LEU A 120 10.25 3.38 4.24
C LEU A 120 8.73 3.54 4.30
N LEU A 121 8.24 4.69 4.78
CA LEU A 121 6.80 4.97 4.79
C LEU A 121 6.23 5.00 3.37
N LEU A 122 6.90 5.67 2.43
CA LEU A 122 6.45 5.73 1.03
C LEU A 122 6.36 4.33 0.41
N GLU A 123 7.36 3.48 0.69
CA GLU A 123 7.40 2.10 0.24
C GLU A 123 6.28 1.27 0.86
N LEU A 124 6.14 1.24 2.19
CA LEU A 124 5.11 0.44 2.84
C LEU A 124 3.68 0.91 2.48
N MET A 125 3.49 2.22 2.32
CA MET A 125 2.20 2.77 1.87
C MET A 125 1.88 2.38 0.43
N SER A 126 2.86 2.30 -0.46
CA SER A 126 2.64 1.84 -1.83
C SER A 126 2.40 0.33 -1.91
N GLN A 127 3.07 -0.45 -1.06
CA GLN A 127 2.97 -1.91 -1.05
C GLN A 127 1.67 -2.39 -0.40
N VAL A 128 1.30 -1.89 0.78
CA VAL A 128 0.17 -2.44 1.56
C VAL A 128 -0.73 -1.35 2.15
N GLY A 129 -0.16 -0.25 2.67
CA GLY A 129 -0.90 0.71 3.48
C GLY A 129 -2.08 1.38 2.76
N ARG A 130 -1.85 1.97 1.57
CA ARG A 130 -2.93 2.64 0.80
C ARG A 130 -4.03 1.66 0.40
N HIS A 131 -3.61 0.46 0.05
CA HIS A 131 -4.42 -0.65 -0.34
C HIS A 131 -5.40 -1.05 0.78
N LEU A 132 -4.90 -1.39 1.97
CA LEU A 132 -5.73 -1.75 3.12
C LEU A 132 -6.62 -0.60 3.57
N VAL A 133 -6.07 0.62 3.69
CA VAL A 133 -6.81 1.81 4.13
C VAL A 133 -7.98 2.13 3.21
N SER A 134 -7.78 2.07 1.89
CA SER A 134 -8.86 2.30 0.92
C SER A 134 -10.02 1.31 1.11
N GLN A 135 -9.74 0.04 1.35
CA GLN A 135 -10.78 -0.99 1.47
C GLN A 135 -11.51 -0.93 2.80
N LEU A 136 -10.78 -0.75 3.89
CA LEU A 136 -11.39 -0.48 5.19
C LEU A 136 -12.26 0.79 5.13
N GLY A 137 -11.81 1.81 4.38
CA GLY A 137 -12.58 3.03 4.11
C GLY A 137 -13.87 2.80 3.35
N ASN A 138 -13.81 2.05 2.24
CA ASN A 138 -14.99 1.73 1.43
C ASN A 138 -16.01 0.88 2.20
N GLN A 139 -15.56 0.01 3.13
CA GLN A 139 -16.45 -0.70 4.06
C GLN A 139 -17.09 0.24 5.09
N LEU A 140 -16.39 1.30 5.48
CA LEU A 140 -16.90 2.29 6.43
C LEU A 140 -17.95 3.22 5.80
N ASP A 141 -17.77 3.66 4.57
CA ASP A 141 -18.67 4.59 3.88
C ASP A 141 -18.80 4.18 2.41
N SER A 142 -19.69 3.21 2.12
CA SER A 142 -19.92 2.73 0.76
C SER A 142 -20.57 3.77 -0.16
N GLN A 143 -21.12 4.85 0.38
CA GLN A 143 -21.74 5.93 -0.37
C GLN A 143 -20.73 6.97 -0.83
N ASN A 144 -19.57 7.07 -0.16
CA ASN A 144 -18.48 7.98 -0.51
C ASN A 144 -17.17 7.19 -0.59
N PRO A 145 -16.95 6.43 -1.69
CA PRO A 145 -15.75 5.61 -1.84
C PRO A 145 -14.49 6.46 -1.82
N VAL A 146 -13.43 5.91 -1.25
CA VAL A 146 -12.14 6.58 -1.11
C VAL A 146 -11.43 6.65 -2.46
N ILE A 147 -11.05 7.86 -2.88
CA ILE A 147 -10.23 8.06 -4.07
C ILE A 147 -8.81 7.56 -3.77
N PHE A 148 -8.40 6.47 -4.41
CA PHE A 148 -7.15 5.77 -4.08
C PHE A 148 -5.91 6.68 -4.15
N GLY A 149 -5.81 7.53 -5.18
CA GLY A 149 -4.70 8.48 -5.35
C GLY A 149 -4.61 9.55 -4.26
N GLN A 150 -5.67 9.73 -3.48
CA GLN A 150 -5.73 10.68 -2.36
C GLN A 150 -5.57 9.99 -0.99
N VAL A 151 -5.34 8.66 -0.97
CA VAL A 151 -5.15 7.92 0.28
C VAL A 151 -3.84 8.31 0.92
N SER A 152 -3.94 8.88 2.11
CA SER A 152 -2.83 9.12 3.01
C SER A 152 -2.87 8.16 4.19
N ARG A 153 -1.81 8.16 4.99
CA ARG A 153 -1.76 7.43 6.27
C ARG A 153 -2.86 7.86 7.25
N TRP A 154 -3.37 9.08 7.12
CA TRP A 154 -4.42 9.62 8.01
C TRP A 154 -5.83 9.34 7.51
N THR A 155 -6.00 8.87 6.27
CA THR A 155 -7.33 8.70 5.66
C THR A 155 -8.24 7.78 6.48
N LEU A 156 -7.74 6.64 6.96
CA LEU A 156 -8.54 5.76 7.83
C LEU A 156 -8.93 6.43 9.16
N TYR A 157 -8.01 7.19 9.74
CA TYR A 157 -8.27 7.96 10.95
C TYR A 157 -9.41 8.97 10.72
N ASP A 158 -9.32 9.76 9.65
CA ASP A 158 -10.33 10.78 9.32
C ASP A 158 -11.72 10.15 9.08
N MET A 159 -11.77 8.99 8.41
CA MET A 159 -13.01 8.26 8.18
C MET A 159 -13.64 7.70 9.46
N LEU A 160 -12.83 7.11 10.34
CA LEU A 160 -13.29 6.63 11.64
C LEU A 160 -13.82 7.78 12.51
N VAL A 161 -13.14 8.94 12.47
CA VAL A 161 -13.59 10.15 13.16
C VAL A 161 -14.94 10.62 12.61
N LYS A 162 -15.09 10.70 11.28
CA LYS A 162 -16.36 11.07 10.62
C LYS A 162 -17.50 10.13 11.03
N LYS A 163 -17.28 8.81 11.01
CA LYS A 163 -18.32 7.80 11.26
C LYS A 163 -18.77 7.73 12.71
N LEU A 164 -17.87 7.98 13.68
CA LEU A 164 -18.14 7.74 15.10
C LEU A 164 -18.58 9.00 15.87
N GLY A 165 -18.57 10.17 15.25
CA GLY A 165 -19.16 11.39 15.82
C GLY A 165 -18.44 11.98 17.05
N HIS A 166 -17.37 11.35 17.53
CA HIS A 166 -16.57 11.80 18.66
C HIS A 166 -15.08 11.72 18.39
N LYS A 167 -14.33 12.60 19.05
CA LYS A 167 -12.88 12.81 18.98
C LYS A 167 -12.07 11.51 19.13
N TYR A 168 -11.71 10.95 17.98
CA TYR A 168 -10.42 10.32 17.66
C TYR A 168 -10.19 8.89 18.18
N ILE A 169 -10.22 7.92 17.27
CA ILE A 169 -9.58 6.61 17.48
C ILE A 169 -8.11 6.78 17.12
N HIS A 170 -7.23 6.65 18.10
CA HIS A 170 -5.84 6.34 17.79
C HIS A 170 -5.76 4.85 17.52
N TYR A 171 -5.12 4.49 16.42
CA TYR A 171 -4.70 3.13 16.16
C TYR A 171 -3.20 3.13 15.88
N PHE A 172 -2.60 1.97 16.07
CA PHE A 172 -1.23 1.71 15.66
C PHE A 172 -1.24 0.58 14.64
N ASP A 173 -0.59 0.80 13.51
CA ASP A 173 -0.42 -0.17 12.44
C ASP A 173 1.05 -0.62 12.34
N PRO A 174 1.31 -1.83 11.81
CA PRO A 174 2.67 -2.36 11.63
C PRO A 174 3.59 -1.42 10.84
N GLU A 175 3.07 -0.73 9.83
CA GLU A 175 3.83 0.17 8.98
C GLU A 175 4.38 1.36 9.76
N GLY A 176 3.57 1.94 10.65
CA GLY A 176 3.95 3.06 11.50
C GLY A 176 5.04 2.70 12.49
N TRP A 177 4.87 1.54 13.13
CA TRP A 177 5.87 1.01 14.04
C TRP A 177 7.18 0.72 13.31
N ALA A 178 7.15 0.15 12.12
CA ALA A 178 8.35 -0.11 11.33
C ALA A 178 9.09 1.18 10.93
N CYS A 179 8.36 2.20 10.49
CA CYS A 179 8.96 3.49 10.13
C CYS A 179 9.67 4.18 11.31
N ARG A 180 9.07 4.16 12.50
CA ARG A 180 9.71 4.69 13.71
C ARG A 180 10.83 3.77 14.20
N GLY A 181 10.62 2.47 14.11
CA GLY A 181 11.56 1.44 14.53
C GLY A 181 12.85 1.50 13.74
N SER A 182 12.79 1.69 12.41
CA SER A 182 13.99 1.81 11.56
C SER A 182 14.89 2.96 12.00
N LEU A 183 14.29 4.12 12.30
CA LEU A 183 14.99 5.29 12.80
C LEU A 183 15.59 5.06 14.19
N PHE A 184 14.77 4.59 15.14
CA PHE A 184 15.21 4.39 16.52
C PHE A 184 16.30 3.34 16.62
N ASP A 185 16.10 2.19 15.98
CA ASP A 185 17.05 1.08 15.96
C ASP A 185 18.38 1.50 15.33
N PHE A 186 18.37 2.28 14.25
CA PHE A 186 19.61 2.80 13.66
C PHE A 186 20.34 3.76 14.61
N CYS A 187 19.64 4.75 15.18
CA CYS A 187 20.26 5.66 16.16
C CYS A 187 20.85 4.89 17.36
N ILE A 188 20.16 3.87 17.82
CA ILE A 188 20.56 3.08 18.98
C ILE A 188 21.72 2.14 18.67
N ALA A 189 21.62 1.34 17.62
CA ALA A 189 22.54 0.24 17.35
C ALA A 189 23.74 0.65 16.48
N VAL A 190 23.61 1.67 15.64
CA VAL A 190 24.66 2.13 14.72
C VAL A 190 25.37 3.37 15.26
N LEU A 191 24.60 4.32 15.81
CA LEU A 191 25.14 5.57 16.33
C LEU A 191 25.42 5.51 17.84
N ASN A 192 25.08 4.41 18.50
CA ASN A 192 25.23 4.21 19.95
C ASN A 192 24.56 5.33 20.77
N CYS A 193 23.43 5.86 20.30
CA CYS A 193 22.69 6.86 21.06
C CYS A 193 22.14 6.26 22.36
N ASP A 194 22.30 7.02 23.45
CA ASP A 194 21.71 6.71 24.76
C ASP A 194 20.18 6.74 24.68
N ARG A 195 19.53 5.81 25.37
CA ARG A 195 18.09 5.61 25.32
C ARG A 195 17.53 5.20 26.67
N ASP A 196 16.24 5.44 26.87
CA ASP A 196 15.46 4.75 27.89
C ASP A 196 15.25 3.29 27.46
N GLN A 197 15.96 2.37 28.13
CA GLN A 197 15.96 0.95 27.78
C GLN A 197 14.58 0.33 27.89
N ASN A 198 13.84 0.63 28.97
CA ASN A 198 12.51 0.06 29.19
C ASN A 198 11.53 0.52 28.10
N ARG A 199 11.56 1.82 27.78
CA ARG A 199 10.71 2.37 26.71
C ARG A 199 11.04 1.75 25.35
N TRP A 200 12.33 1.55 25.05
CA TRP A 200 12.74 0.91 23.80
C TRP A 200 12.30 -0.55 23.71
N GLU A 201 12.47 -1.32 24.77
CA GLU A 201 12.01 -2.72 24.83
C GLU A 201 10.49 -2.82 24.64
N GLN A 202 9.71 -1.93 25.28
CA GLN A 202 8.26 -1.86 25.09
C GLN A 202 7.87 -1.55 23.65
N PHE A 203 8.54 -0.58 23.02
CA PHE A 203 8.34 -0.26 21.61
C PHE A 203 8.60 -1.49 20.73
N GLN A 204 9.74 -2.17 20.94
CA GLN A 204 10.11 -3.34 20.15
C GLN A 204 9.13 -4.50 20.32
N LEU A 205 8.68 -4.77 21.54
CA LEU A 205 7.70 -5.82 21.83
C LEU A 205 6.38 -5.53 21.12
N LEU A 206 5.84 -4.31 21.22
CA LEU A 206 4.60 -3.95 20.53
C LEU A 206 4.75 -4.07 19.00
N ALA A 207 5.86 -3.61 18.44
CA ALA A 207 6.08 -3.66 17.00
C ALA A 207 6.26 -5.10 16.46
N LYS A 208 6.88 -5.99 17.23
CA LYS A 208 7.20 -7.36 16.81
C LYS A 208 6.16 -8.40 17.19
N GLU A 209 5.39 -8.18 18.25
CA GLU A 209 4.44 -9.17 18.77
C GLU A 209 2.98 -8.82 18.43
N CYS A 210 2.67 -7.58 18.06
CA CYS A 210 1.32 -7.17 17.69
C CYS A 210 1.16 -6.92 16.18
N GLY A 211 -0.08 -7.01 15.70
CA GLY A 211 -0.52 -6.43 14.43
C GLY A 211 -1.10 -5.03 14.66
N TRP A 212 -2.32 -4.80 14.16
CA TRP A 212 -3.03 -3.53 14.39
C TRP A 212 -3.54 -3.45 15.84
N ILE A 213 -3.37 -2.30 16.47
CA ILE A 213 -3.78 -2.06 17.86
C ILE A 213 -4.74 -0.88 17.93
N PHE A 214 -5.89 -1.09 18.58
CA PHE A 214 -6.87 -0.03 18.89
C PHE A 214 -7.00 0.10 20.42
N PRO A 215 -6.23 1.00 21.04
CA PRO A 215 -6.24 1.19 22.49
C PRO A 215 -7.47 1.98 22.99
N TYR A 216 -8.15 1.46 24.00
CA TYR A 216 -9.15 2.13 24.82
C TYR A 216 -8.79 1.99 26.30
N GLU A 217 -9.38 2.85 27.14
CA GLU A 217 -9.00 3.00 28.55
C GLU A 217 -9.06 1.67 29.34
N ASN A 218 -10.07 0.85 29.09
CA ASN A 218 -10.25 -0.45 29.75
C ASN A 218 -10.16 -1.64 28.79
N THR A 219 -10.23 -1.40 27.48
CA THR A 219 -10.23 -2.43 26.44
C THR A 219 -9.16 -2.16 25.39
N CYS A 220 -8.42 -3.17 24.95
CA CYS A 220 -7.48 -3.05 23.83
C CYS A 220 -7.83 -4.09 22.77
N LEU A 221 -8.08 -3.66 21.54
CA LEU A 221 -8.30 -4.57 20.42
C LEU A 221 -6.97 -4.78 19.69
N VAL A 222 -6.65 -6.03 19.36
CA VAL A 222 -5.43 -6.42 18.66
C VAL A 222 -5.81 -7.29 17.49
N CYS A 223 -5.32 -6.95 16.31
CA CYS A 223 -5.54 -7.74 15.11
C CYS A 223 -4.33 -8.64 14.87
N ASP A 224 -4.61 -9.84 14.39
CA ASP A 224 -3.59 -10.71 13.81
C ASP A 224 -3.04 -10.11 12.51
N ARG A 225 -1.91 -10.65 12.06
CA ARG A 225 -1.29 -10.28 10.78
C ARG A 225 -2.03 -10.98 9.63
N PRO A 226 -1.92 -10.46 8.40
CA PRO A 226 -2.34 -11.23 7.23
C PRO A 226 -1.63 -12.59 7.24
N ILE A 227 -2.36 -13.68 7.00
CA ILE A 227 -1.76 -15.01 6.82
C ILE A 227 -1.06 -15.15 5.47
N LYS A 228 -1.34 -14.22 4.53
CA LYS A 228 -0.72 -14.17 3.22
C LYS A 228 -0.55 -12.72 2.75
N LEU A 229 0.64 -12.45 2.22
CA LEU A 229 0.99 -11.26 1.45
C LEU A 229 1.75 -11.72 0.20
N SER A 230 1.33 -11.27 -0.98
CA SER A 230 1.94 -11.63 -2.26
C SER A 230 2.32 -10.38 -3.03
N PHE A 231 3.51 -10.42 -3.62
CA PHE A 231 4.11 -9.31 -4.34
C PHE A 231 4.70 -9.78 -5.67
N ASP A 232 4.78 -8.88 -6.64
CA ASP A 232 5.55 -9.09 -7.86
C ASP A 232 7.05 -8.82 -7.66
N SER A 233 7.84 -8.95 -8.73
CA SER A 233 9.29 -8.71 -8.73
C SER A 233 9.69 -7.27 -8.41
N GLU A 234 8.77 -6.32 -8.50
CA GLU A 234 8.97 -4.91 -8.14
C GLU A 234 8.44 -4.61 -6.73
N HIS A 235 8.14 -5.65 -5.95
CA HIS A 235 7.55 -5.58 -4.61
C HIS A 235 6.16 -4.93 -4.56
N ARG A 236 5.44 -4.85 -5.69
CA ARG A 236 4.07 -4.35 -5.71
C ARG A 236 3.11 -5.47 -5.36
N LEU A 237 2.05 -5.15 -4.62
CA LEU A 237 1.05 -6.13 -4.23
C LEU A 237 0.41 -6.80 -5.46
N HIS A 238 0.52 -8.12 -5.57
CA HIS A 238 0.12 -8.83 -6.77
C HIS A 238 -0.06 -10.34 -6.52
N ALA A 239 -1.11 -10.91 -7.08
CA ALA A 239 -1.30 -12.35 -7.21
C ALA A 239 -2.26 -12.66 -8.37
N GLU A 240 -1.91 -13.61 -9.23
CA GLU A 240 -2.71 -14.01 -10.39
C GLU A 240 -3.65 -15.15 -10.02
N GLY A 241 -4.96 -14.91 -10.08
CA GLY A 241 -5.96 -15.93 -9.74
C GLY A 241 -6.02 -16.32 -8.27
N ASP A 242 -5.35 -15.56 -7.40
CA ASP A 242 -5.19 -15.87 -5.98
C ASP A 242 -5.15 -14.58 -5.14
N PHE A 243 -5.37 -14.68 -3.82
CA PHE A 243 -5.35 -13.53 -2.94
C PHE A 243 -3.96 -12.93 -2.82
N ALA A 244 -3.88 -11.61 -2.96
CA ALA A 244 -2.67 -10.84 -2.71
C ALA A 244 -2.53 -10.46 -1.23
N ILE A 245 -3.65 -10.26 -0.53
CA ILE A 245 -3.73 -10.19 0.94
C ILE A 245 -4.81 -11.16 1.40
N GLN A 246 -4.53 -11.92 2.46
CA GLN A 246 -5.51 -12.77 3.11
C GLN A 246 -5.31 -12.74 4.63
N PHE A 247 -6.41 -12.58 5.36
CA PHE A 247 -6.49 -12.75 6.81
C PHE A 247 -7.24 -14.05 7.16
N ALA A 248 -7.10 -14.50 8.41
CA ALA A 248 -7.62 -15.80 8.85
C ALA A 248 -9.15 -15.88 8.90
N ASP A 249 -9.85 -14.75 9.06
CA ASP A 249 -11.32 -14.67 9.01
C ASP A 249 -11.89 -14.63 7.57
N GLY A 250 -11.04 -14.71 6.55
CA GLY A 250 -11.44 -14.66 5.15
C GLY A 250 -11.49 -13.24 4.57
N PHE A 251 -11.22 -12.19 5.37
CA PHE A 251 -10.98 -10.85 4.81
C PHE A 251 -9.77 -10.92 3.87
N SER A 252 -10.01 -10.66 2.59
CA SER A 252 -9.09 -11.02 1.53
C SER A 252 -9.27 -10.15 0.30
N MET A 253 -8.21 -10.04 -0.49
CA MET A 253 -8.09 -8.97 -1.47
C MET A 253 -7.25 -9.42 -2.66
N TYR A 254 -7.73 -9.13 -3.88
CA TYR A 254 -7.03 -9.43 -5.13
C TYR A 254 -6.39 -8.16 -5.68
N ALA A 255 -5.09 -8.22 -5.98
CA ALA A 255 -4.35 -7.10 -6.54
C ALA A 255 -3.57 -7.54 -7.78
N ASN A 256 -3.43 -6.62 -8.72
CA ASN A 256 -2.60 -6.82 -9.91
C ASN A 256 -1.57 -5.67 -10.02
N HIS A 257 -0.29 -5.99 -9.82
CA HIS A 257 0.84 -5.05 -9.95
C HIS A 257 0.67 -3.73 -9.16
N GLY A 258 0.06 -3.79 -7.98
CA GLY A 258 -0.13 -2.63 -7.11
C GLY A 258 -0.85 -1.44 -7.75
N GLN A 259 -1.70 -1.67 -8.77
CA GLN A 259 -2.31 -0.61 -9.59
C GLN A 259 -3.38 0.23 -8.89
N GLY A 260 -3.33 0.32 -7.56
CA GLY A 260 -4.20 1.16 -6.76
C GLY A 260 -5.67 0.79 -6.75
N VAL A 261 -6.00 -0.38 -7.30
CA VAL A 261 -7.36 -0.83 -7.46
C VAL A 261 -7.40 -2.29 -7.06
N TRP A 262 -8.41 -2.61 -6.26
CA TRP A 262 -8.69 -3.97 -5.87
C TRP A 262 -9.52 -4.61 -6.95
N LEU A 263 -9.08 -5.78 -7.43
CA LEU A 263 -9.86 -6.53 -8.39
C LEU A 263 -11.08 -7.12 -7.69
N PRO A 264 -12.31 -6.82 -8.16
CA PRO A 264 -13.48 -7.57 -7.76
C PRO A 264 -13.24 -9.08 -7.84
N LYS A 265 -13.83 -9.83 -6.90
CA LYS A 265 -13.71 -11.31 -6.84
C LYS A 265 -14.07 -11.99 -8.17
N LYS A 266 -14.96 -11.38 -8.98
CA LYS A 266 -15.29 -11.78 -10.35
C LYS A 266 -14.03 -12.01 -11.21
N TYR A 267 -13.07 -11.09 -11.14
CA TYR A 267 -11.85 -11.10 -11.95
C TYR A 267 -10.66 -11.71 -11.19
N GLY A 268 -10.44 -11.27 -9.96
CA GLY A 268 -9.21 -11.58 -9.22
C GLY A 268 -9.01 -13.07 -8.91
N LYS A 269 -10.10 -13.85 -8.80
CA LYS A 269 -10.04 -15.31 -8.58
C LYS A 269 -9.59 -16.10 -9.83
N LEU A 270 -9.43 -15.43 -10.96
CA LEU A 270 -9.06 -16.04 -12.24
C LEU A 270 -7.71 -15.50 -12.68
N HIS A 271 -6.90 -16.37 -13.28
CA HIS A 271 -5.64 -15.96 -13.89
C HIS A 271 -5.92 -15.00 -15.06
N PRO A 272 -5.11 -13.96 -15.33
CA PRO A 272 -5.36 -12.98 -16.41
C PRO A 272 -5.62 -13.59 -17.80
N LYS A 273 -4.92 -14.66 -18.15
CA LYS A 273 -5.20 -15.50 -19.35
C LYS A 273 -6.64 -16.01 -19.50
N GLN A 274 -7.38 -16.12 -18.40
CA GLN A 274 -8.79 -16.54 -18.38
C GLN A 274 -9.77 -15.36 -18.38
N TRP A 275 -9.27 -14.12 -18.32
CA TRP A 275 -10.10 -12.93 -18.38
C TRP A 275 -10.69 -12.75 -19.77
N ARG A 276 -11.92 -12.26 -19.83
CA ARG A 276 -12.71 -12.13 -21.05
C ARG A 276 -12.85 -10.67 -21.43
N SER A 277 -12.63 -10.32 -22.70
CA SER A 277 -12.72 -8.93 -23.15
C SER A 277 -14.12 -8.33 -22.99
N GLN A 278 -15.17 -9.17 -23.00
CA GLN A 278 -16.56 -8.72 -22.81
C GLN A 278 -16.79 -8.09 -21.42
N TRP A 279 -15.98 -8.42 -20.41
CA TRP A 279 -16.11 -7.79 -19.09
C TRP A 279 -15.77 -6.31 -19.09
N LEU A 280 -15.00 -5.83 -20.08
CA LEU A 280 -14.72 -4.41 -20.23
C LEU A 280 -16.01 -3.61 -20.52
N LEU A 281 -17.02 -4.25 -21.11
CA LEU A 281 -18.33 -3.65 -21.44
C LEU A 281 -19.26 -3.56 -20.22
N GLU A 282 -19.00 -4.37 -19.20
CA GLU A 282 -19.82 -4.47 -17.99
C GLU A 282 -19.20 -3.72 -16.80
N GLU A 283 -17.92 -3.39 -16.88
CA GLU A 283 -17.18 -2.80 -15.76
C GLU A 283 -17.28 -1.28 -15.80
N ASP A 284 -17.99 -0.68 -14.86
CA ASP A 284 -18.14 0.77 -14.76
C ASP A 284 -16.89 1.46 -14.19
N ASN A 285 -16.11 0.77 -13.36
CA ASN A 285 -14.94 1.36 -12.72
C ASN A 285 -13.78 1.44 -13.72
N ALA A 286 -13.52 2.64 -14.26
CA ALA A 286 -12.47 2.91 -15.24
C ALA A 286 -11.08 2.40 -14.80
N GLU A 287 -10.81 2.49 -13.50
CA GLU A 287 -9.57 2.04 -12.88
C GLU A 287 -9.45 0.49 -12.88
N VAL A 288 -10.54 -0.25 -12.59
CA VAL A 288 -10.58 -1.73 -12.76
C VAL A 288 -10.47 -2.09 -14.24
N ARG A 289 -11.16 -1.33 -15.10
CA ARG A 289 -11.17 -1.54 -16.54
C ARG A 289 -9.77 -1.39 -17.13
N ARG A 290 -8.99 -0.41 -16.68
CA ARG A 290 -7.56 -0.25 -17.02
C ARG A 290 -6.74 -1.49 -16.66
N VAL A 291 -6.94 -2.04 -15.46
CA VAL A 291 -6.27 -3.29 -15.03
C VAL A 291 -6.66 -4.47 -15.94
N LEU A 292 -7.94 -4.59 -16.29
CA LEU A 292 -8.43 -5.63 -17.21
C LEU A 292 -7.83 -5.48 -18.61
N ILE A 293 -7.77 -4.26 -19.15
CA ILE A 293 -7.15 -3.98 -20.46
C ILE A 293 -5.69 -4.44 -20.47
N GLN A 294 -4.93 -4.09 -19.42
CA GLN A 294 -3.53 -4.47 -19.32
C GLN A 294 -3.32 -5.98 -19.14
N GLY A 295 -4.17 -6.64 -18.35
CA GLY A 295 -4.07 -8.09 -18.13
C GLY A 295 -4.56 -8.95 -19.30
N ILE A 296 -5.54 -8.48 -20.07
CA ILE A 296 -6.04 -9.17 -21.27
C ILE A 296 -5.11 -8.91 -22.45
N GLY A 297 -4.64 -7.66 -22.60
CA GLY A 297 -3.83 -7.20 -23.73
C GLY A 297 -4.67 -6.78 -24.93
N TYR A 298 -4.23 -5.75 -25.65
CA TYR A 298 -4.97 -5.19 -26.79
C TYR A 298 -5.18 -6.18 -27.94
N GLU A 299 -4.23 -7.09 -28.17
CA GLU A 299 -4.34 -8.12 -29.23
C GLU A 299 -5.61 -8.97 -29.04
N ARG A 300 -5.78 -9.55 -27.85
CA ARG A 300 -6.96 -10.37 -27.52
C ARG A 300 -8.23 -9.53 -27.52
N ILE A 301 -8.17 -8.29 -27.02
CA ILE A 301 -9.32 -7.38 -27.03
C ILE A 301 -9.80 -7.10 -28.46
N CYS A 302 -8.89 -6.83 -29.40
CA CYS A 302 -9.24 -6.62 -30.80
C CYS A 302 -9.94 -7.83 -31.41
N GLN A 303 -9.42 -9.03 -31.14
CA GLN A 303 -9.95 -10.28 -31.66
C GLN A 303 -11.33 -10.61 -31.06
N GLU A 304 -11.47 -10.50 -29.73
CA GLU A 304 -12.67 -10.90 -29.00
C GLU A 304 -13.82 -9.86 -29.10
N LEU A 305 -13.51 -8.57 -29.26
CA LEU A 305 -14.51 -7.48 -29.37
C LEU A 305 -14.76 -6.99 -30.79
N GLN A 306 -14.18 -7.65 -31.82
CA GLN A 306 -14.36 -7.31 -33.23
C GLN A 306 -14.05 -5.83 -33.53
N ALA A 307 -12.80 -5.42 -33.28
CA ALA A 307 -12.37 -4.06 -33.61
C ALA A 307 -12.59 -3.76 -35.11
N ILE A 308 -13.04 -2.54 -35.41
CA ILE A 308 -13.28 -2.08 -36.78
C ILE A 308 -11.97 -1.49 -37.30
N GLU A 309 -11.52 -1.95 -38.47
CA GLU A 309 -10.42 -1.32 -39.19
C GLU A 309 -10.90 0.00 -39.79
N LEU A 310 -10.25 1.10 -39.40
CA LEU A 310 -10.52 2.44 -39.91
C LEU A 310 -9.65 2.77 -41.12
N ASP A 311 -8.40 2.32 -41.10
CA ASP A 311 -7.42 2.55 -42.17
C ASP A 311 -6.32 1.49 -42.12
N ASN A 312 -5.67 1.23 -43.25
CA ASN A 312 -4.49 0.37 -43.35
C ASN A 312 -3.41 0.99 -44.24
N TRP A 313 -2.16 0.79 -43.85
CA TRP A 313 -1.00 1.24 -44.60
C TRP A 313 0.18 0.30 -44.34
N GLN A 314 0.64 -0.42 -45.36
CA GLN A 314 1.69 -1.45 -45.24
C GLN A 314 1.36 -2.48 -44.14
N GLU A 315 2.28 -2.74 -43.20
CA GLU A 315 2.08 -3.63 -42.06
C GLU A 315 1.29 -3.02 -40.88
N TYR A 316 0.77 -1.80 -41.03
CA TYR A 316 0.08 -1.03 -40.01
C TYR A 316 -1.43 -0.96 -40.28
N SER A 317 -2.25 -1.22 -39.26
CA SER A 317 -3.71 -1.02 -39.32
C SER A 317 -4.16 -0.15 -38.15
N LEU A 318 -4.93 0.89 -38.45
CA LEU A 318 -5.62 1.69 -37.44
C LEU A 318 -6.97 1.04 -37.14
N LEU A 319 -7.19 0.66 -35.88
CA LEU A 319 -8.38 -0.03 -35.41
C LEU A 319 -9.12 0.81 -34.39
N LYS A 320 -10.44 0.68 -34.34
CA LYS A 320 -11.30 1.25 -33.31
C LYS A 320 -12.13 0.16 -32.65
N ILE A 321 -12.15 0.15 -31.31
CA ILE A 321 -13.12 -0.68 -30.59
C ILE A 321 -14.47 0.03 -30.66
N ASN A 322 -15.46 -0.60 -31.28
CA ASN A 322 -16.77 0.01 -31.61
C ASN A 322 -17.70 0.22 -30.40
N VAL A 323 -17.25 -0.12 -29.19
CA VAL A 323 -18.07 -0.01 -27.99
C VAL A 323 -17.49 1.10 -27.12
N ASP A 324 -18.37 1.86 -26.44
CA ASP A 324 -17.97 2.83 -25.40
C ASP A 324 -17.40 2.08 -24.19
N VAL A 325 -16.20 1.53 -24.39
CA VAL A 325 -15.45 0.76 -23.40
C VAL A 325 -14.63 1.69 -22.52
N ASP A 326 -14.45 2.96 -22.86
CA ASP A 326 -13.63 3.88 -22.07
C ASP A 326 -14.19 5.30 -22.17
N GLU A 327 -13.77 6.20 -21.27
CA GLU A 327 -14.21 7.61 -21.29
C GLU A 327 -13.88 8.29 -22.64
N GLU A 328 -12.80 7.82 -23.28
CA GLU A 328 -12.44 8.14 -24.66
C GLU A 328 -12.49 6.88 -25.54
N PRO A 329 -12.92 6.98 -26.81
CA PRO A 329 -12.93 5.83 -27.70
C PRO A 329 -11.53 5.23 -27.85
N ILE A 330 -11.44 3.90 -27.78
CA ILE A 330 -10.15 3.22 -27.84
C ILE A 330 -9.73 3.04 -29.30
N TYR A 331 -8.74 3.82 -29.71
CA TYR A 331 -8.05 3.70 -30.99
C TYR A 331 -6.74 2.93 -30.80
N LEU A 332 -6.48 1.99 -31.70
CA LEU A 332 -5.37 1.05 -31.60
C LEU A 332 -4.61 1.00 -32.90
N LEU A 333 -3.28 1.07 -32.83
CA LEU A 333 -2.39 0.74 -33.93
C LEU A 333 -1.99 -0.72 -33.82
N LYS A 334 -2.41 -1.53 -34.80
CA LYS A 334 -1.93 -2.90 -35.00
C LYS A 334 -0.73 -2.88 -35.93
N MET A 335 0.36 -3.49 -35.51
CA MET A 335 1.59 -3.69 -36.28
C MET A 335 1.80 -5.19 -36.48
N THR A 336 1.98 -5.62 -37.72
CA THR A 336 2.24 -7.03 -38.04
C THR A 336 3.67 -7.18 -38.53
N CYS A 337 4.54 -7.83 -37.75
CA CYS A 337 5.93 -8.00 -38.17
C CYS A 337 6.02 -8.92 -39.40
N PRO A 338 6.48 -8.45 -40.58
CA PRO A 338 6.44 -9.24 -41.82
C PRO A 338 7.28 -10.52 -41.81
N SER A 339 8.28 -10.61 -40.93
CA SER A 339 9.21 -11.74 -40.84
C SER A 339 8.81 -12.81 -39.82
N THR A 340 7.96 -12.47 -38.85
CA THR A 340 7.58 -13.37 -37.74
C THR A 340 6.08 -13.58 -37.61
N ASP A 341 5.27 -12.85 -38.39
CA ASP A 341 3.82 -12.71 -38.24
C ASP A 341 3.38 -12.31 -36.83
N HIS A 342 4.31 -11.81 -36.00
CA HIS A 342 4.02 -11.38 -34.65
C HIS A 342 3.23 -10.07 -34.68
N ILE A 343 2.11 -10.04 -33.94
CA ILE A 343 1.22 -8.88 -33.88
C ILE A 343 1.53 -8.10 -32.61
N HIS A 344 1.77 -6.80 -32.77
CA HIS A 344 1.89 -5.86 -31.66
C HIS A 344 0.79 -4.81 -31.76
N VAL A 345 0.12 -4.51 -30.65
CA VAL A 345 -1.00 -3.56 -30.63
C VAL A 345 -0.77 -2.50 -29.56
N LEU A 346 -0.85 -1.23 -29.96
CA LEU A 346 -0.67 -0.07 -29.07
C LEU A 346 -1.89 0.84 -29.12
N ARG A 347 -2.22 1.48 -27.99
CA ARG A 347 -3.21 2.56 -27.97
C ARG A 347 -2.61 3.84 -28.57
N VAL A 348 -3.39 4.50 -29.41
CA VAL A 348 -3.05 5.78 -30.04
C VAL A 348 -4.16 6.81 -29.78
N PRO A 349 -3.89 8.12 -29.94
CA PRO A 349 -4.90 9.15 -29.76
C PRO A 349 -6.14 8.94 -30.64
N PRO A 350 -7.34 9.26 -30.13
CA PRO A 350 -8.60 9.00 -30.83
C PRO A 350 -8.90 9.96 -31.98
N ASP A 351 -8.15 11.06 -32.09
CA ASP A 351 -8.26 12.07 -33.15
C ASP A 351 -7.48 11.70 -34.42
N LEU A 352 -6.69 10.62 -34.39
CA LEU A 352 -5.96 10.14 -35.56
C LEU A 352 -6.88 9.47 -36.58
N THR A 353 -6.62 9.74 -37.86
CA THR A 353 -7.51 9.32 -38.95
C THR A 353 -6.90 8.28 -39.89
N SER A 354 -5.58 8.07 -39.85
CA SER A 354 -4.88 7.10 -40.70
C SER A 354 -3.85 6.25 -39.95
N ALA A 355 -3.56 5.07 -40.47
CA ALA A 355 -2.53 4.16 -39.96
C ALA A 355 -1.14 4.81 -40.01
N ARG A 356 -0.82 5.57 -41.08
CA ARG A 356 0.45 6.31 -41.23
C ARG A 356 0.64 7.38 -40.15
N GLU A 357 -0.40 8.14 -39.83
CA GLU A 357 -0.37 9.12 -38.73
C GLU A 357 -0.15 8.45 -37.38
N ALA A 358 -0.83 7.33 -37.13
CA ALA A 358 -0.70 6.56 -35.91
C ALA A 358 0.71 6.01 -35.69
N ILE A 359 1.34 5.42 -36.72
CA ILE A 359 2.71 4.93 -36.58
C ILE A 359 3.73 6.08 -36.47
N ARG A 360 3.51 7.22 -37.14
CA ARG A 360 4.33 8.42 -36.96
C ARG A 360 4.25 8.93 -35.52
N TRP A 361 3.05 8.96 -34.93
CA TRP A 361 2.85 9.38 -33.55
C TRP A 361 3.57 8.46 -32.56
N VAL A 362 3.47 7.14 -32.74
CA VAL A 362 4.18 6.15 -31.93
C VAL A 362 5.71 6.35 -32.00
N ASN A 363 6.23 6.78 -33.15
CA ASN A 363 7.65 7.04 -33.37
C ASN A 363 8.04 8.52 -33.18
N TRP A 364 7.34 9.24 -32.29
CA TRP A 364 7.67 10.62 -31.90
C TRP A 364 7.75 11.63 -33.06
N GLY A 365 6.95 11.44 -34.11
CA GLY A 365 6.84 12.34 -35.25
C GLY A 365 7.66 11.95 -36.48
N ILE A 366 8.49 10.90 -36.39
CA ILE A 366 9.30 10.41 -37.52
C ILE A 366 8.39 9.73 -38.54
N ASP A 367 8.53 10.10 -39.82
CA ASP A 367 7.76 9.44 -40.89
C ASP A 367 8.20 7.98 -41.05
N PRO A 368 7.27 7.03 -41.22
CA PRO A 368 7.63 5.65 -41.50
C PRO A 368 8.52 5.43 -42.72
N GLU A 369 8.46 6.30 -43.72
CA GLU A 369 9.37 6.24 -44.88
C GLU A 369 10.83 6.58 -44.51
N GLU A 370 11.05 7.20 -43.35
CA GLU A 370 12.37 7.51 -42.79
C GLU A 370 12.85 6.42 -41.82
N PHE A 371 12.05 5.37 -41.58
CA PHE A 371 12.52 4.19 -40.85
C PHE A 371 13.69 3.62 -41.65
N SER A 372 14.88 3.76 -41.08
CA SER A 372 16.08 3.23 -41.69
C SER A 372 15.85 1.74 -41.90
N VAL A 373 15.87 1.30 -43.16
CA VAL A 373 15.83 -0.11 -43.53
C VAL A 373 17.06 -0.76 -42.87
N GLN A 374 16.87 -1.33 -41.69
CA GLN A 374 17.85 -2.26 -41.13
C GLN A 374 17.75 -3.53 -41.96
N THR A 375 18.52 -3.57 -43.05
CA THR A 375 18.85 -4.80 -43.78
C THR A 375 19.59 -5.78 -42.89
#